data_AF-A0A523YNB1-F1
#
_entry.id   AF-A0A523YNB1-F1
#
_cell.length_a   1.000
_cell.length_b   1.000
_cell.length_c   1.000
_cell.angle_alpha   90.00
_cell.angle_beta   90.00
_cell.angle_gamma   90.00
#
_symmetry.space_group_name_H-M   'P 1'
#
loop_
_entity.id
_entity.type
_entity.pdbx_description
1 polymer ?
#
loop_
_entity_poly.entity_id
_entity_poly.type
_entity_poly.pdbx_seq_one_letter_code
_entity_poly.pdbx_strand_id
1 'polypeptide(L)'
;LALRFVFANKNVSLALSGMENKEMVEENARTASLAEPLSSKQLHIIENFIEKRKKKEEIPCTNCGYCQPCPENVAIPEIFKLINYYTVYGLREWAGKQYQNIGVGTLESGEKDERRQAEACEECGECEEKCPQKIKIMERLKEAHKVLG
;
A
#
# COMPACT_ATOMS: atom_id res chain seq x y z
N LEU A 1 9.42 4.81 -19.72
CA LEU A 1 9.28 3.33 -19.57
C LEU A 1 7.98 2.94 -18.86
N ALA A 2 7.58 3.64 -17.79
CA ALA A 2 6.36 3.35 -17.03
C ALA A 2 5.08 3.29 -17.89
N LEU A 3 4.77 4.33 -18.67
CA LEU A 3 3.60 4.32 -19.57
C LEU A 3 3.65 3.19 -20.59
N ARG A 4 4.82 2.93 -21.19
CA ARG A 4 4.99 1.83 -22.15
C ARG A 4 4.80 0.45 -21.51
N PHE A 5 5.14 0.27 -20.23
CA PHE A 5 4.84 -0.97 -19.49
C PHE A 5 3.33 -1.18 -19.35
N VAL A 6 2.58 -0.12 -19.04
CA VAL A 6 1.11 -0.19 -18.95
C VAL A 6 0.51 -0.56 -20.30
N PHE A 7 0.92 0.14 -21.38
CA PHE A 7 0.42 -0.13 -22.74
C PHE A 7 0.93 -1.46 -23.34
N ALA A 8 1.97 -2.08 -22.78
CA ALA A 8 2.40 -3.41 -23.19
C ALA A 8 1.37 -4.49 -22.82
N ASN A 9 0.50 -4.23 -21.85
CA ASN A 9 -0.60 -5.13 -21.51
C ASN A 9 -1.77 -4.92 -22.48
N LYS A 10 -2.01 -5.91 -23.35
CA LYS A 10 -3.10 -5.89 -24.34
C LYS A 10 -4.51 -5.78 -23.75
N ASN A 11 -4.67 -6.05 -22.45
CA ASN A 11 -5.95 -5.93 -21.74
C ASN A 11 -6.18 -4.52 -21.16
N VAL A 12 -5.23 -3.60 -21.32
CA VAL A 12 -5.35 -2.21 -20.85
C VAL A 12 -5.61 -1.28 -22.03
N SER A 13 -6.75 -0.58 -22.00
CA SER A 13 -7.16 0.34 -23.06
C SER A 13 -6.85 1.82 -22.76
N LEU A 14 -6.56 2.16 -21.50
CA LEU A 14 -6.36 3.53 -21.04
C LEU A 14 -5.35 3.57 -19.88
N ALA A 15 -4.46 4.57 -19.90
CA ALA A 15 -3.61 4.92 -18.77
C ALA A 15 -3.91 6.36 -18.32
N LEU A 16 -4.21 6.55 -17.04
CA LEU A 16 -4.39 7.87 -16.45
C LEU A 16 -3.08 8.31 -15.80
N SER A 17 -2.49 9.41 -16.28
CA SER A 17 -1.26 9.98 -15.74
C SER A 17 -1.52 11.40 -15.23
N GLY A 18 -1.25 11.64 -13.94
CA GLY A 18 -1.17 12.99 -13.39
C GLY A 18 0.07 13.71 -13.91
N MET A 19 -0.04 14.99 -14.25
CA MET A 19 1.03 15.82 -14.80
C MET A 19 0.92 17.22 -14.21
N GLU A 20 2.03 17.79 -13.76
CA GLU A 20 2.04 19.09 -13.08
C GLU A 20 2.34 20.26 -14.02
N ASN A 21 3.01 20.00 -15.15
CA ASN A 21 3.44 21.01 -16.11
C ASN A 21 3.36 20.49 -17.56
N LYS A 22 3.59 21.39 -18.51
CA LYS A 22 3.46 21.11 -19.95
C LYS A 22 4.52 20.14 -20.45
N GLU A 23 5.73 20.21 -19.90
CA GLU A 23 6.85 19.37 -20.28
C GLU A 23 6.53 17.89 -20.02
N MET A 24 5.92 17.59 -18.87
CA MET A 24 5.42 16.24 -18.56
C MET A 24 4.33 15.77 -19.54
N VAL A 25 3.45 16.67 -20.00
CA VAL A 25 2.42 16.35 -21.00
C VAL A 25 3.07 15.97 -22.33
N GLU A 26 4.03 16.77 -22.79
CA GLU A 26 4.74 16.51 -24.05
C GLU A 26 5.56 15.21 -23.99
N GLU A 27 6.22 14.93 -22.88
CA GLU A 27 6.95 13.67 -22.67
C GLU A 27 6.02 12.46 -22.65
N ASN A 28 4.91 12.54 -21.92
CA ASN A 28 3.93 11.47 -21.82
C ASN A 28 3.25 11.20 -23.17
N ALA A 29 2.85 12.24 -23.90
CA ALA A 29 2.25 12.12 -25.22
C ALA A 29 3.23 11.48 -26.22
N ARG A 30 4.51 11.92 -26.21
CA ARG A 30 5.56 11.32 -27.04
C ARG A 30 5.76 9.85 -26.71
N THR A 31 5.81 9.51 -25.42
CA THR A 31 5.98 8.13 -24.95
C THR A 31 4.80 7.24 -25.32
N ALA A 32 3.57 7.75 -25.20
CA ALA A 32 2.34 7.04 -25.55
C ALA A 32 2.15 6.84 -27.05
N SER A 33 2.74 7.71 -27.88
CA SER A 33 2.67 7.63 -29.34
C SER A 33 3.62 6.57 -29.94
N LEU A 34 4.51 5.97 -29.14
CA LEU A 34 5.43 4.93 -29.60
C LEU A 34 4.69 3.60 -29.79
N ALA A 35 4.53 3.17 -31.04
CA ALA A 35 3.90 1.88 -31.39
C ALA A 35 4.83 0.66 -31.20
N GLU A 36 6.12 0.90 -30.96
CA GLU A 36 7.11 -0.16 -30.82
C GLU A 36 6.88 -0.99 -29.56
N PRO A 37 7.02 -2.33 -29.62
CA PRO A 37 7.04 -3.15 -28.42
C PRO A 37 8.25 -2.81 -27.54
N LEU A 38 8.18 -3.16 -26.25
CA LEU A 38 9.34 -3.07 -25.37
C LEU A 38 10.44 -4.02 -25.87
N SER A 39 11.67 -3.51 -25.98
CA SER A 39 12.82 -4.34 -26.32
C SER A 39 13.17 -5.32 -25.19
N SER A 40 13.89 -6.39 -25.50
CA SER A 40 14.35 -7.37 -24.51
C SER A 40 15.14 -6.72 -23.37
N LYS A 41 15.96 -5.69 -23.66
CA LYS A 41 16.68 -4.92 -22.64
C LYS A 41 15.73 -4.17 -21.70
N GLN A 42 14.68 -3.57 -22.23
CA GLN A 42 13.69 -2.86 -21.43
C GLN A 42 12.85 -3.81 -20.57
N LEU A 43 12.44 -4.95 -21.13
CA LEU A 43 11.75 -6.01 -20.38
C LEU A 43 12.62 -6.51 -19.23
N HIS A 44 13.90 -6.77 -19.48
CA HIS A 44 14.83 -7.20 -18.43
C HIS A 44 15.01 -6.14 -17.32
N ILE A 45 15.01 -4.85 -17.66
CA ILE A 45 15.04 -3.78 -16.65
C ILE A 45 13.76 -3.82 -15.78
N ILE A 46 12.59 -4.00 -16.40
CA ILE A 46 11.30 -4.09 -15.69
C ILE A 46 11.27 -5.32 -14.79
N GLU A 47 11.67 -6.49 -15.29
CA GLU A 47 11.75 -7.73 -14.52
C GLU A 47 12.67 -7.58 -13.30
N ASN A 48 13.87 -7.05 -13.49
CA ASN A 48 14.80 -6.79 -12.39
C ASN A 48 14.23 -5.82 -11.36
N PHE A 49 13.48 -4.80 -11.80
CA PHE A 49 12.82 -3.86 -10.90
C PHE A 49 11.71 -4.55 -10.09
N ILE A 50 10.88 -5.36 -10.75
CA ILE A 50 9.83 -6.16 -10.11
C ILE A 50 10.44 -7.13 -9.08
N GLU A 51 11.50 -7.85 -9.44
CA GLU A 51 12.17 -8.80 -8.55
C GLU A 51 12.82 -8.10 -7.34
N LYS A 52 13.43 -6.92 -7.53
CA LYS A 52 13.93 -6.12 -6.41
C LYS A 52 12.81 -5.61 -5.50
N ARG A 53 11.62 -5.33 -6.06
CA ARG A 53 10.43 -4.93 -5.30
C ARG A 53 9.80 -6.09 -4.55
N LYS A 54 9.71 -7.29 -5.13
CA LYS A 54 9.20 -8.51 -4.47
C LYS A 54 9.95 -8.87 -3.19
N LYS A 55 11.21 -8.46 -3.08
CA LYS A 55 12.05 -8.71 -1.88
C LYS A 55 11.69 -7.83 -0.68
N LYS A 56 10.82 -6.83 -0.84
CA LYS A 56 10.36 -6.03 0.31
C LYS A 56 9.24 -6.79 1.02
N GLU A 57 9.30 -6.84 2.34
CA GLU A 57 8.25 -7.36 3.23
C GLU A 57 7.03 -6.41 3.28
N GLU A 58 6.60 -5.94 2.10
CA GLU A 58 5.42 -5.10 1.96
C GLU A 58 4.17 -5.95 2.20
N ILE A 59 3.33 -5.52 3.12
CA ILE A 59 1.99 -6.07 3.25
C ILE A 59 1.19 -5.55 2.05
N PRO A 60 0.57 -6.42 1.22
CA PRO A 60 -0.17 -5.99 0.03
C PRO A 60 -1.56 -5.40 0.37
N CYS A 61 -1.63 -4.58 1.42
CA CYS A 61 -2.82 -3.86 1.83
C CYS A 61 -3.03 -2.65 0.91
N THR A 62 -4.22 -2.55 0.32
CA THR A 62 -4.62 -1.42 -0.53
C THR A 62 -5.36 -0.33 0.24
N ASN A 63 -5.44 -0.44 1.57
CA ASN A 63 -6.14 0.50 2.45
C ASN A 63 -7.65 0.69 2.08
N CYS A 64 -8.31 -0.37 1.60
CA CYS A 64 -9.71 -0.32 1.15
C CYS A 64 -10.75 -0.24 2.27
N GLY A 65 -10.37 -0.57 3.52
CA GLY A 65 -11.26 -0.53 4.68
C GLY A 65 -12.25 -1.70 4.82
N TYR A 66 -12.29 -2.68 3.91
CA TYR A 66 -13.27 -3.79 3.98
C TYR A 66 -13.15 -4.69 5.20
N CYS A 67 -11.99 -4.72 5.85
CA CYS A 67 -11.79 -5.42 7.11
C CYS A 67 -12.47 -4.73 8.31
N GLN A 68 -13.03 -3.53 8.12
CA GLN A 68 -13.72 -2.76 9.15
C GLN A 68 -15.25 -2.86 9.03
N PRO A 69 -16.00 -2.67 10.13
CA PRO A 69 -15.50 -2.48 11.50
C PRO A 69 -14.93 -3.79 12.08
N CYS A 70 -13.85 -3.68 12.84
CA CYS A 70 -13.33 -4.76 13.68
C CYS A 70 -14.16 -4.80 14.99
N PRO A 71 -14.59 -5.98 15.47
CA PRO A 71 -15.28 -6.10 16.76
C PRO A 71 -14.51 -5.48 17.93
N GLU A 72 -13.19 -5.63 17.92
CA GLU A 72 -12.26 -5.08 18.91
C GLU A 72 -11.78 -3.66 18.57
N ASN A 73 -12.40 -3.01 17.58
CA ASN A 73 -12.07 -1.68 17.10
C ASN A 73 -10.59 -1.49 16.71
N VAL A 74 -9.88 -2.57 16.33
CA VAL A 74 -8.48 -2.51 15.91
C VAL A 74 -8.36 -1.69 14.62
N ALA A 75 -7.41 -0.76 14.56
CA ALA A 75 -7.18 0.12 13.41
C ALA A 75 -6.44 -0.58 12.24
N ILE A 76 -6.95 -1.73 11.76
CA ILE A 76 -6.25 -2.63 10.83
C ILE A 76 -5.63 -1.91 9.61
N PRO A 77 -6.37 -1.10 8.83
CA PRO A 77 -5.80 -0.45 7.65
C PRO A 77 -4.69 0.55 8.01
N GLU A 78 -4.86 1.30 9.11
CA GLU A 78 -3.88 2.27 9.59
C GLU A 78 -2.59 1.57 10.03
N ILE A 79 -2.69 0.49 10.80
CA ILE A 79 -1.54 -0.29 11.26
C ILE A 79 -0.76 -0.86 10.06
N PHE A 80 -1.46 -1.37 9.04
CA PHE A 80 -0.82 -1.90 7.83
C PHE A 80 -0.15 -0.80 6.99
N LYS A 81 -0.75 0.39 6.95
CA LYS A 81 -0.12 1.57 6.34
C LYS A 81 1.18 1.92 7.08
N LEU A 82 1.16 1.93 8.41
CA LEU A 82 2.31 2.30 9.24
C LEU A 82 3.46 1.28 9.13
N ILE A 83 3.19 -0.02 9.19
CA ILE A 83 4.25 -1.03 9.03
C ILE A 83 4.84 -0.98 7.62
N ASN A 84 4.05 -0.71 6.58
CA ASN A 84 4.60 -0.49 5.23
C ASN A 84 5.48 0.77 5.17
N TYR A 85 5.10 1.87 5.83
CA TYR A 85 5.98 3.04 5.96
C TYR A 85 7.30 2.71 6.68
N TYR A 86 7.22 1.88 7.71
CA TYR A 86 8.40 1.41 8.45
C TYR A 86 9.32 0.55 7.57
N THR A 87 8.78 -0.48 6.90
CA THR A 87 9.58 -1.50 6.18
C THR A 87 9.96 -1.09 4.76
N VAL A 88 9.02 -0.50 4.00
CA VAL A 88 9.20 -0.19 2.58
C VAL A 88 9.91 1.15 2.37
N TYR A 89 9.58 2.14 3.20
CA TYR A 89 10.04 3.52 3.08
C TYR A 89 11.07 3.93 4.13
N GLY A 90 11.34 3.09 5.13
CA GLY A 90 12.35 3.35 6.16
C GLY A 90 11.96 4.45 7.15
N LEU A 91 10.68 4.84 7.21
CA LEU A 91 10.17 5.90 8.09
C LEU A 91 9.94 5.38 9.52
N ARG A 92 10.97 4.81 10.13
CA ARG A 92 10.86 4.01 11.37
C ARG A 92 10.33 4.80 12.56
N GLU A 93 11.00 5.90 12.91
CA GLU A 93 10.62 6.73 14.06
C GLU A 93 9.23 7.34 13.89
N TRP A 94 8.94 7.84 12.69
CA TRP A 94 7.64 8.42 12.37
C TRP A 94 6.53 7.36 12.49
N ALA A 95 6.71 6.19 11.87
CA ALA A 95 5.71 5.12 11.89
C ALA A 95 5.45 4.59 13.31
N GLY A 96 6.50 4.39 14.12
CA GLY A 96 6.35 3.99 15.52
C GLY A 96 5.59 5.05 16.33
N LYS A 97 5.95 6.33 16.19
CA LYS A 97 5.22 7.42 16.87
C LYS A 97 3.75 7.49 16.46
N GLN A 98 3.44 7.33 15.17
CA GLN A 98 2.04 7.30 14.71
C GLN A 98 1.28 6.09 15.25
N TYR A 99 1.93 4.93 15.35
CA TYR A 99 1.32 3.73 15.94
C TYR A 99 0.94 3.98 17.42
N GLN A 100 1.83 4.60 18.20
CA GLN A 100 1.57 4.97 19.59
C GLN A 100 0.45 6.00 19.78
N ASN A 101 0.11 6.76 18.73
CA ASN A 101 -0.98 7.73 18.76
C ASN A 101 -2.35 7.13 18.38
N ILE A 102 -2.42 5.86 17.97
CA ILE A 102 -3.70 5.20 17.67
C ILE A 102 -4.55 5.14 18.95
N GLY A 103 -5.78 5.66 18.89
CA GLY A 103 -6.66 5.72 20.06
C GLY A 103 -6.34 6.85 21.04
N VAL A 104 -5.40 7.73 20.66
CA VAL A 104 -5.03 8.91 21.45
C VAL A 104 -5.54 10.16 20.76
N GLY A 105 -6.29 10.98 21.50
CA GLY A 105 -6.74 12.29 21.05
C GLY A 105 -8.00 12.24 20.19
N THR A 106 -8.00 13.01 19.11
CA THR A 106 -9.19 13.35 18.32
C THR A 106 -8.88 13.17 16.85
N LEU A 107 -9.80 12.52 16.12
CA LEU A 107 -9.76 12.35 14.68
C LEU A 107 -9.96 13.71 13.98
N GLU A 108 -9.66 13.78 12.68
CA GLU A 108 -9.93 14.97 11.87
C GLU A 108 -11.42 15.35 11.86
N SER A 109 -12.31 14.40 12.11
CA SER A 109 -13.76 14.64 12.27
C SER A 109 -14.11 15.44 13.53
N GLY A 110 -13.18 15.62 14.46
CA GLY A 110 -13.44 16.21 15.78
C GLY A 110 -13.93 15.19 16.83
N GLU A 111 -14.08 13.92 16.46
CA GLU A 111 -14.48 12.84 17.37
C GLU A 111 -13.28 12.25 18.09
N LYS A 112 -13.48 11.76 19.32
CA LYS A 112 -12.44 11.05 20.06
C LYS A 112 -12.00 9.81 19.26
N ASP A 113 -10.69 9.60 19.14
CA ASP A 113 -10.20 8.37 18.53
C ASP A 113 -10.38 7.19 19.51
N GLU A 114 -11.34 6.33 19.22
CA GLU A 114 -11.62 5.12 20.01
C GLU A 114 -10.96 3.87 19.44
N ARG A 115 -10.24 3.99 18.32
CA ARG A 115 -9.60 2.85 17.67
C ARG A 115 -8.49 2.28 18.56
N ARG A 116 -8.23 0.99 18.41
CA ARG A 116 -7.24 0.26 19.21
C ARG A 116 -6.06 -0.20 18.35
N GLN A 117 -4.92 -0.34 19.02
CA GLN A 117 -3.69 -0.90 18.47
C GLN A 117 -3.82 -2.41 18.20
N ALA A 118 -2.81 -3.01 17.55
CA ALA A 118 -2.84 -4.41 17.16
C ALA A 118 -2.91 -5.40 18.34
N GLU A 119 -2.46 -5.00 19.54
CA GLU A 119 -2.55 -5.81 20.76
C GLU A 119 -3.99 -6.13 21.19
N ALA A 120 -4.97 -5.34 20.75
CA ALA A 120 -6.38 -5.56 21.06
C ALA A 120 -7.02 -6.66 20.20
N CYS A 121 -6.30 -7.23 19.23
CA CYS A 121 -6.85 -8.27 18.37
C CYS A 121 -7.05 -9.58 19.13
N GLU A 122 -8.30 -10.06 19.21
CA GLU A 122 -8.66 -11.37 19.78
C GLU A 122 -8.66 -12.53 18.77
N GLU A 123 -8.12 -12.31 17.57
CA GLU A 123 -7.97 -13.36 16.54
C GLU A 123 -9.29 -14.01 16.08
N CYS A 124 -10.38 -13.23 15.98
CA CYS A 124 -11.70 -13.74 15.57
C CYS A 124 -11.81 -14.17 14.09
N GLY A 125 -10.88 -13.77 13.22
CA GLY A 125 -10.83 -14.17 11.81
C GLY A 125 -11.75 -13.39 10.85
N GLU A 126 -12.74 -12.65 11.33
CA GLU A 126 -13.73 -11.95 10.46
C GLU A 126 -13.11 -11.04 9.38
N CYS A 127 -12.00 -10.38 9.73
CA CYS A 127 -11.33 -9.45 8.84
C CYS A 127 -10.71 -10.14 7.61
N GLU A 128 -10.27 -11.40 7.76
CA GLU A 128 -9.61 -12.16 6.68
C GLU A 128 -10.62 -12.62 5.63
N GLU A 129 -11.84 -13.00 6.04
CA GLU A 129 -12.93 -13.35 5.13
C GLU A 129 -13.31 -12.18 4.22
N LYS A 130 -13.36 -10.97 4.80
CA LYS A 130 -13.68 -9.71 4.11
C LYS A 130 -12.53 -9.21 3.22
N CYS A 131 -11.31 -9.72 3.39
CA CYS A 131 -10.13 -9.20 2.70
C CYS A 131 -10.08 -9.65 1.22
N PRO A 132 -10.16 -8.73 0.23
CA PRO A 132 -10.08 -9.09 -1.18
C PRO A 132 -8.66 -9.53 -1.59
N GLN A 133 -7.64 -9.09 -0.85
CA GLN A 133 -6.23 -9.42 -1.09
C GLN A 133 -5.81 -10.74 -0.40
N LYS A 134 -6.73 -11.41 0.33
CA LYS A 134 -6.46 -12.65 1.06
C LYS A 134 -5.24 -12.56 1.98
N ILE A 135 -5.08 -11.39 2.63
CA ILE A 135 -4.03 -11.16 3.62
C ILE A 135 -4.38 -11.96 4.87
N LYS A 136 -3.40 -12.63 5.45
CA LYS A 136 -3.48 -13.20 6.80
C LYS A 136 -3.39 -12.08 7.83
N ILE A 137 -4.48 -11.33 7.98
CA ILE A 137 -4.51 -10.09 8.76
C ILE A 137 -4.07 -10.33 10.20
N MET A 138 -4.50 -11.41 10.83
CA MET A 138 -4.19 -11.66 12.25
C MET A 138 -2.69 -11.89 12.48
N GLU A 139 -2.07 -12.70 11.63
CA GLU A 139 -0.62 -12.96 11.65
C GLU A 139 0.16 -11.65 11.47
N ARG A 140 -0.24 -10.84 10.47
CA ARG A 140 0.41 -9.57 10.16
C ARG A 140 0.22 -8.50 11.23
N LEU A 141 -0.91 -8.47 11.93
CA LEU A 141 -1.12 -7.55 13.06
C LEU A 141 -0.14 -7.86 14.21
N LYS A 142 0.05 -9.13 14.54
CA LYS A 142 1.04 -9.56 15.55
C LYS A 142 2.45 -9.14 15.18
N GLU A 143 2.84 -9.33 13.93
CA GLU A 143 4.14 -8.88 13.42
C GLU A 143 4.29 -7.36 13.49
N ALA A 144 3.28 -6.62 13.04
CA ALA A 144 3.27 -5.17 13.07
C ALA A 144 3.41 -4.64 14.51
N HIS A 145 2.70 -5.24 15.47
CA HIS A 145 2.81 -4.85 16.87
C HIS A 145 4.22 -5.06 17.43
N LYS A 146 4.87 -6.18 17.12
CA LYS A 146 6.25 -6.44 17.57
C LYS A 146 7.29 -5.45 17.02
N VAL A 147 6.99 -4.82 15.89
CA VAL A 147 7.91 -3.90 15.20
C VAL A 147 7.62 -2.43 15.52
N LEU A 148 6.35 -2.06 15.66
CA LEU A 148 5.89 -0.68 15.89
C LEU A 148 5.61 -0.36 17.36
N GLY A 149 5.34 -1.39 18.16
CA GLY A 149 5.02 -1.32 19.59
C GLY A 149 6.24 -1.17 20.48
#